data_AF-A0A8C2LK73-F1
#
_entry.id   AF-A0A8C2LK73-F1
#
_cell.length_a   1.000
_cell.length_b   1.000
_cell.length_c   1.000
_cell.angle_alpha   90.00
_cell.angle_beta   90.00
_cell.angle_gamma   90.00
#
_symmetry.space_group_name_H-M   'P 1'
#
loop_
_entity.id
_entity.type
_entity.pdbx_description
1 polymer ?
#
loop_
_entity_poly.entity_id
_entity_poly.type
_entity_poly.pdbx_seq_one_letter_code
_entity_poly.pdbx_strand_id
1 'polypeptide(L)'
;MDTGKQLRTETPWLRHIQDLSSRVWVLHNDILTAVPRKEQTVPVTVTLLPYQYPEALEKDRGDPMYVGLREPPCCLVCTKQGEQPVLQLKKGDILELYHQKEPVKPSLFYHTKSGTTSTFESAAFPGWFIAVCSKGSCPLFLTQELGKTHITDFEMTTVH
;
A
#
# COMPACT_ATOMS: atom_id res chain seq x y z
N MET A 1 -31.98 -4.39 6.57
CA MET A 1 -30.53 -4.52 6.80
C MET A 1 -29.88 -4.10 5.51
N ASP A 2 -29.48 -2.82 5.45
CA ASP A 2 -28.93 -2.18 4.27
C ASP A 2 -27.47 -2.63 4.13
N THR A 3 -27.23 -3.61 3.26
CA THR A 3 -25.87 -4.01 2.89
C THR A 3 -25.37 -2.98 1.88
N GLY A 4 -24.76 -1.92 2.44
CA GLY A 4 -24.28 -0.75 1.72
C GLY A 4 -23.54 -1.13 0.44
N LYS A 5 -24.17 -0.84 -0.68
CA LYS A 5 -23.59 -0.92 -2.02
C LYS A 5 -22.41 0.05 -2.04
N GLN A 6 -21.19 -0.45 -1.92
CA GLN A 6 -20.00 0.39 -1.94
C GLN A 6 -19.99 1.16 -3.27
N LEU A 7 -20.08 2.49 -3.16
CA LEU A 7 -20.12 3.38 -4.32
C LEU A 7 -18.83 3.16 -5.14
N ARG A 8 -18.99 2.72 -6.38
CA ARG A 8 -17.89 2.63 -7.34
C ARG A 8 -17.43 4.05 -7.63
N THR A 9 -16.27 4.41 -7.11
CA THR A 9 -15.64 5.70 -7.34
C THR A 9 -14.35 5.46 -8.09
N GLU A 10 -14.22 6.05 -9.27
CA GLU A 10 -12.97 6.11 -10.03
C GLU A 10 -11.97 7.09 -9.42
N THR A 11 -12.35 7.84 -8.37
CA THR A 11 -11.44 8.79 -7.72
C THR A 11 -10.58 8.09 -6.68
N PRO A 12 -9.24 8.03 -6.87
CA PRO A 12 -8.33 7.48 -5.86
C PRO A 12 -8.29 8.33 -4.61
N TRP A 13 -8.19 7.68 -3.46
CA TRP A 13 -7.91 8.35 -2.20
C TRP A 13 -6.45 8.77 -2.17
N LEU A 14 -6.21 10.08 -2.04
CA LEU A 14 -4.87 10.63 -1.93
C LEU A 14 -4.43 10.69 -0.47
N ARG A 15 -3.30 10.08 -0.14
CA ARG A 15 -2.78 10.00 1.23
C ARG A 15 -1.29 10.30 1.29
N HIS A 16 -0.87 10.96 2.36
CA HIS A 16 0.50 10.83 2.86
C HIS A 16 0.52 9.69 3.87
N ILE A 17 1.55 8.85 3.79
CA ILE A 17 1.73 7.70 4.68
C ILE A 17 2.96 7.93 5.55
N GLN A 18 2.81 7.69 6.85
CA GLN A 18 3.91 7.69 7.82
C GLN A 18 3.82 6.50 8.76
N ASP A 19 4.93 6.14 9.39
CA ASP A 19 4.92 5.20 10.51
C ASP A 19 4.78 5.90 11.88
N LEU A 20 4.61 5.11 12.94
CA LEU A 20 4.49 5.60 14.32
C LEU A 20 5.74 6.33 14.84
N SER A 21 6.87 6.25 14.14
CA SER A 21 8.09 7.01 14.43
C SER A 21 8.17 8.31 13.61
N SER A 22 7.05 8.76 13.03
CA SER A 22 6.95 9.96 12.18
C SER A 22 7.89 9.93 10.97
N ARG A 23 8.20 8.74 10.44
CA ARG A 23 8.91 8.61 9.17
C ARG A 23 7.91 8.56 8.03
N VAL A 24 8.08 9.42 7.04
CA VAL A 24 7.21 9.54 5.88
C VAL A 24 7.78 8.77 4.70
N TRP A 25 6.90 8.29 3.83
CA TRP A 25 7.32 7.64 2.58
C TRP A 25 7.78 8.68 1.56
N VAL A 26 8.96 8.48 1.00
CA VAL A 26 9.56 9.31 -0.06
C VAL A 26 10.05 8.43 -1.20
N LEU A 27 10.05 8.95 -2.42
CA LEU A 27 10.61 8.27 -3.58
C LEU A 27 12.02 8.79 -3.87
N HIS A 28 13.00 7.91 -3.90
CA HIS A 28 14.38 8.24 -4.29
C HIS A 28 14.92 7.16 -5.23
N ASN A 29 15.36 7.55 -6.44
CA ASN A 29 15.86 6.64 -7.48
C ASN A 29 14.94 5.42 -7.71
N ASP A 30 13.63 5.68 -7.88
CA ASP A 30 12.58 4.65 -8.05
C ASP A 30 12.45 3.65 -6.88
N ILE A 31 12.99 3.98 -5.70
CA ILE A 31 12.85 3.19 -4.47
C ILE A 31 12.03 3.99 -3.46
N LEU A 32 10.88 3.42 -3.07
CA LEU A 32 10.05 3.97 -2.02
C LEU A 32 10.72 3.69 -0.66
N THR A 33 10.99 4.74 0.11
CA THR A 33 11.79 4.68 1.33
C THR A 33 11.07 5.43 2.45
N ALA A 34 10.99 4.85 3.65
CA ALA A 34 10.58 5.59 4.84
C ALA A 34 11.78 6.34 5.42
N VAL A 35 11.64 7.65 5.60
CA VAL A 35 12.68 8.53 6.14
C VAL A 35 12.15 9.41 7.26
N PRO A 36 12.96 9.76 8.29
CA PRO A 36 12.56 10.73 9.30
C PRO A 36 12.08 12.04 8.67
N ARG A 37 10.89 12.48 9.06
CA ARG A 37 10.32 13.73 8.55
C ARG A 37 11.12 14.92 9.08
N LYS A 38 11.71 15.69 8.16
CA LYS A 38 12.35 16.99 8.42
C LYS A 38 11.58 18.08 7.66
N GLU A 39 11.87 19.35 7.95
CA GLU A 39 11.17 20.49 7.32
C GLU A 39 11.17 20.45 5.78
N GLN A 40 12.26 19.98 5.17
CA GLN A 40 12.41 19.92 3.71
C GLN A 40 12.00 18.57 3.10
N THR A 41 11.54 17.62 3.92
CA THR A 41 11.12 16.30 3.42
C THR A 41 9.78 16.44 2.72
N VAL A 42 9.73 16.12 1.42
CA VAL A 42 8.50 16.08 0.63
C VAL A 42 8.03 14.62 0.54
N PRO A 43 6.94 14.23 1.23
CA PRO A 43 6.38 12.89 1.10
C PRO A 43 5.81 12.65 -0.29
N VAL A 44 5.79 11.39 -0.73
CA VAL A 44 5.00 11.03 -1.90
C VAL A 44 3.51 11.11 -1.60
N THR A 45 2.71 11.49 -2.60
CA THR A 45 1.26 11.28 -2.56
C THR A 45 0.95 9.85 -3.00
N VAL A 46 0.49 9.04 -2.06
CA VAL A 46 0.03 7.67 -2.31
C VAL A 46 -1.43 7.71 -2.78
N THR A 47 -1.73 6.96 -3.83
CA THR A 47 -3.08 6.74 -4.35
C THR A 47 -3.59 5.38 -3.89
N LEU A 48 -4.78 5.34 -3.28
CA LEU A 48 -5.46 4.10 -2.91
C LEU A 48 -6.78 4.02 -3.66
N LEU A 49 -7.08 2.87 -4.25
CA LEU A 49 -8.31 2.67 -4.99
C LEU A 49 -8.89 1.26 -4.74
N PRO A 50 -10.10 1.14 -4.16
CA PRO A 50 -10.69 -0.16 -3.87
C PRO A 50 -10.92 -1.00 -5.13
N TYR A 51 -10.70 -2.31 -5.02
CA TYR A 51 -11.04 -3.26 -6.08
C TYR A 51 -12.57 -3.41 -6.20
N GLN A 52 -13.06 -3.46 -7.43
CA GLN A 52 -14.51 -3.36 -7.72
C GLN A 52 -15.30 -4.64 -7.42
N TYR A 53 -14.64 -5.79 -7.31
CA TYR A 53 -15.27 -7.11 -7.24
C TYR A 53 -14.71 -7.95 -6.07
N PRO A 54 -14.81 -7.47 -4.81
CA PRO A 54 -14.23 -8.15 -3.64
C PRO A 54 -14.73 -9.59 -3.46
N GLU A 55 -15.89 -9.95 -4.01
CA GLU A 55 -16.43 -11.32 -4.03
C GLU A 55 -15.56 -12.34 -4.77
N ALA A 56 -14.68 -11.87 -5.68
CA ALA A 56 -13.72 -12.70 -6.40
C ALA A 56 -12.43 -12.99 -5.59
N LEU A 57 -12.32 -12.43 -4.38
CA LEU A 57 -11.13 -12.47 -3.53
C LEU A 57 -11.40 -13.21 -2.21
N GLU A 58 -10.31 -13.48 -1.48
CA GLU A 58 -10.41 -14.14 -0.17
C GLU A 58 -11.11 -13.21 0.84
N LYS A 59 -12.04 -13.76 1.62
CA LYS A 59 -12.82 -13.01 2.62
C LYS A 59 -12.05 -12.84 3.93
N ASP A 60 -12.47 -11.88 4.74
CA ASP A 60 -11.99 -11.65 6.11
C ASP A 60 -10.50 -11.27 6.23
N ARG A 61 -9.94 -10.62 5.20
CA ARG A 61 -8.53 -10.18 5.17
C ARG A 61 -8.32 -8.66 5.18
N GLY A 62 -9.40 -7.90 5.11
CA GLY A 62 -9.39 -6.45 4.92
C GLY A 62 -9.93 -6.04 3.54
N ASP A 63 -9.93 -4.75 3.27
CA ASP A 63 -10.46 -4.17 2.04
C ASP A 63 -9.42 -4.31 0.90
N PRO A 64 -9.73 -5.00 -0.21
CA PRO A 64 -8.79 -5.14 -1.31
C PRO A 64 -8.62 -3.80 -2.04
N MET A 65 -7.39 -3.30 -2.10
CA MET A 65 -7.06 -2.02 -2.74
C MET A 65 -5.86 -2.15 -3.67
N TYR A 66 -5.92 -1.41 -4.76
CA TYR A 66 -4.71 -1.03 -5.49
C TYR A 66 -4.01 0.11 -4.75
N VAL A 67 -2.68 0.08 -4.73
CA VAL A 67 -1.83 1.07 -4.08
C VAL A 67 -0.81 1.59 -5.09
N GLY A 68 -0.70 2.90 -5.22
CA GLY A 68 0.22 3.53 -6.17
C GLY A 68 0.68 4.91 -5.72
N LEU A 69 1.40 5.61 -6.59
CA LEU A 69 1.84 6.99 -6.40
C LEU A 69 1.18 7.88 -7.45
N ARG A 70 0.84 9.11 -7.06
CA ARG A 70 0.32 10.12 -7.99
C ARG A 70 1.42 10.61 -8.94
N GLU A 71 2.59 10.94 -8.39
CA GLU A 71 3.70 11.56 -9.12
C GLU A 71 5.05 10.95 -8.68
N PRO A 72 5.80 10.29 -9.57
CA PRO A 72 5.36 9.83 -10.90
C PRO A 72 4.26 8.75 -10.81
N PRO A 73 3.37 8.63 -11.81
CA PRO A 73 2.33 7.60 -11.81
C PRO A 73 2.93 6.20 -11.89
N CYS A 74 2.77 5.46 -10.81
CA CYS A 74 3.22 4.08 -10.69
C CYS A 74 2.40 3.33 -9.63
N CYS A 75 2.42 2.01 -9.69
CA CYS A 75 1.70 1.14 -8.76
C CYS A 75 2.68 0.23 -8.02
N LEU A 76 2.36 -0.09 -6.77
CA LEU A 76 3.05 -1.13 -6.01
C LEU A 76 2.68 -2.49 -6.58
N VAL A 77 3.69 -3.34 -6.75
CA VAL A 77 3.55 -4.70 -7.24
C VAL A 77 4.43 -5.62 -6.40
N CYS A 78 3.84 -6.72 -5.94
CA CYS A 78 4.59 -7.82 -5.35
C CYS A 78 5.02 -8.78 -6.45
N THR A 79 6.32 -9.02 -6.58
CA THR A 79 6.88 -10.02 -7.49
C THR A 79 7.67 -11.06 -6.69
N LYS A 80 8.15 -12.12 -7.34
CA LYS A 80 9.01 -13.13 -6.71
C LYS A 80 10.44 -12.94 -7.21
N GLN A 81 11.40 -12.83 -6.30
CA GLN A 81 12.83 -12.86 -6.63
C GLN A 81 13.49 -14.03 -5.87
N GLY A 82 13.91 -15.06 -6.61
CA GLY A 82 14.29 -16.33 -6.00
C GLY A 82 13.09 -16.97 -5.31
N GLU A 83 13.20 -17.25 -4.00
CA GLU A 83 12.12 -17.83 -3.20
C GLU A 83 11.30 -16.81 -2.40
N GLN A 84 11.73 -15.55 -2.34
CA GLN A 84 11.09 -14.53 -1.51
C GLN A 84 10.30 -13.52 -2.35
N PRO A 85 9.13 -13.06 -1.86
CA PRO A 85 8.42 -11.98 -2.49
C PRO A 85 9.11 -10.64 -2.23
N VAL A 86 9.09 -9.76 -3.22
CA VAL A 86 9.70 -8.44 -3.18
C VAL A 86 8.67 -7.39 -3.59
N LEU A 87 8.72 -6.23 -2.93
CA LEU A 87 7.90 -5.06 -3.28
C LEU A 87 8.63 -4.24 -4.34
N GLN A 88 7.93 -3.88 -5.42
CA GLN A 88 8.48 -3.09 -6.51
C GLN A 88 7.48 -2.01 -6.95
N LEU A 89 8.00 -0.99 -7.63
CA LEU A 89 7.18 -0.01 -8.34
C LEU A 89 7.13 -0.37 -9.83
N LYS A 90 5.93 -0.36 -10.40
CA LYS A 90 5.68 -0.50 -11.83
C LYS A 90 5.06 0.78 -12.37
N LYS A 91 5.65 1.37 -13.40
CA LYS A 91 5.08 2.55 -14.10
C LYS A 91 3.69 2.22 -14.64
N GLY A 92 2.76 3.15 -14.49
CA GLY A 92 1.36 3.00 -14.91
C GLY A 92 0.39 3.69 -13.97
N ASP A 93 -0.75 4.11 -14.51
CA ASP A 93 -1.83 4.74 -13.73
C ASP A 93 -2.62 3.68 -12.95
N ILE A 94 -2.96 3.97 -11.70
CA ILE A 94 -3.81 3.11 -10.86
C ILE A 94 -5.19 2.86 -11.48
N LEU A 95 -5.69 3.78 -12.32
CA LEU A 95 -6.95 3.61 -13.05
C LEU A 95 -6.87 2.49 -14.09
N GLU A 96 -5.71 2.20 -14.65
CA GLU A 96 -5.54 1.06 -15.57
C GLU A 96 -5.78 -0.27 -14.85
N LEU A 97 -5.41 -0.36 -13.57
CA LEU A 97 -5.67 -1.53 -12.71
C LEU A 97 -7.14 -1.58 -12.30
N TYR A 98 -7.74 -0.44 -11.97
CA TYR A 98 -9.14 -0.33 -11.58
C TYR A 98 -10.11 -0.84 -12.66
N HIS A 99 -9.84 -0.52 -13.93
CA HIS A 99 -10.69 -0.92 -15.04
C HIS A 99 -10.58 -2.42 -15.41
N GLN A 100 -9.66 -3.17 -14.80
CA GLN A 100 -9.56 -4.61 -15.03
C GLN A 100 -10.75 -5.33 -14.38
N LYS A 101 -11.38 -6.22 -15.15
CA LYS A 101 -12.48 -7.07 -14.65
C LYS A 101 -11.98 -8.16 -13.70
N GLU A 102 -10.82 -8.71 -14.01
CA GLU A 102 -10.14 -9.71 -13.19
C GLU A 102 -9.16 -9.03 -12.24
N PRO A 103 -8.97 -9.58 -11.03
CA PRO A 103 -8.06 -8.97 -10.06
C PRO A 103 -6.63 -9.07 -10.54
N VAL A 104 -5.93 -7.94 -10.64
CA VAL A 104 -4.48 -7.93 -10.85
C VAL A 104 -3.80 -8.24 -9.51
N LYS A 105 -3.88 -9.50 -9.06
CA LYS A 105 -3.46 -9.95 -7.72
C LYS A 105 -2.07 -9.46 -7.29
N PRO A 106 -1.03 -9.43 -8.14
CA PRO A 106 0.29 -8.89 -7.77
C PRO A 106 0.27 -7.43 -7.31
N SER A 107 -0.68 -6.63 -7.78
CA SER A 107 -0.82 -5.20 -7.44
C SER A 107 -1.88 -4.93 -6.36
N LEU A 108 -2.53 -5.99 -5.84
CA LEU A 108 -3.57 -5.88 -4.83
C LEU A 108 -3.01 -6.09 -3.44
N PHE A 109 -3.49 -5.26 -2.52
CA PHE A 109 -3.20 -5.34 -1.11
C PHE A 109 -4.50 -5.37 -0.31
N TYR A 110 -4.61 -6.25 0.68
CA TYR A 110 -5.66 -6.17 1.67
C TYR A 110 -5.29 -5.12 2.70
N HIS A 111 -6.09 -4.05 2.76
CA HIS A 111 -5.94 -2.97 3.72
C HIS A 111 -6.80 -3.23 4.94
N THR A 112 -6.17 -3.30 6.09
CA THR A 112 -6.87 -3.41 7.38
C THR A 112 -6.57 -2.18 8.21
N LYS A 113 -7.62 -1.53 8.72
CA LYS A 113 -7.50 -0.42 9.67
C LYS A 113 -7.65 -0.92 11.10
N SER A 114 -6.69 -0.61 11.97
CA SER A 114 -6.73 -0.91 13.41
C SER A 114 -6.54 0.40 14.19
N GLY A 115 -7.63 0.92 14.75
CA GLY A 115 -7.60 2.25 15.39
C GLY A 115 -7.19 3.35 14.41
N THR A 116 -6.03 3.98 14.65
CA THR A 116 -5.47 5.04 13.79
C THR A 116 -4.50 4.50 12.73
N THR A 117 -4.06 3.25 12.84
CA THR A 117 -3.07 2.66 11.93
C THR A 117 -3.73 1.80 10.87
N SER A 118 -2.94 1.50 9.83
CA SER A 118 -3.31 0.70 8.68
C SER A 118 -2.18 -0.23 8.32
N THR A 119 -2.53 -1.47 7.99
CA THR A 119 -1.62 -2.48 7.45
C THR A 119 -2.00 -2.81 6.02
N PHE A 120 -1.03 -3.29 5.24
CA PHE A 120 -1.22 -3.67 3.84
C PHE A 120 -0.63 -5.06 3.61
N GLU A 121 -1.49 -6.06 3.50
CA GLU A 121 -1.10 -7.45 3.19
C GLU A 121 -1.12 -7.69 1.69
N SER A 122 -0.14 -8.38 1.14
CA SER A 122 -0.13 -8.76 -0.27
C SER A 122 -1.21 -9.79 -0.59
N ALA A 123 -2.04 -9.53 -1.61
CA ALA A 123 -3.01 -10.51 -2.09
C ALA A 123 -2.34 -11.66 -2.88
N ALA A 124 -1.21 -11.38 -3.56
CA ALA A 124 -0.44 -12.40 -4.27
C ALA A 124 0.41 -13.28 -3.35
N PHE A 125 0.82 -12.76 -2.20
CA PHE A 125 1.63 -13.48 -1.22
C PHE A 125 1.01 -13.38 0.18
N PRO A 126 -0.01 -14.22 0.47
CA PRO A 126 -0.65 -14.28 1.78
C PRO A 126 0.33 -14.33 2.95
N GLY A 127 0.08 -13.54 4.00
CA GLY A 127 0.92 -13.44 5.18
C GLY A 127 2.10 -12.47 5.04
N TRP A 128 2.31 -11.87 3.87
CA TRP A 128 3.37 -10.88 3.64
C TRP A 128 2.81 -9.46 3.64
N PHE A 129 3.38 -8.60 4.46
CA PHE A 129 2.91 -7.24 4.70
C PHE A 129 3.95 -6.22 4.24
N ILE A 130 3.48 -5.08 3.72
CA ILE A 130 4.36 -3.92 3.51
C ILE A 130 4.94 -3.53 4.86
N ALA A 131 6.26 -3.36 4.90
CA ALA A 131 6.98 -3.06 6.11
C ALA A 131 8.19 -2.16 5.86
N VAL A 132 8.69 -1.61 6.96
CA VAL A 132 9.95 -0.86 7.02
C VAL A 132 10.75 -1.28 8.26
N CYS A 133 12.07 -1.09 8.22
CA CYS A 133 12.97 -1.34 9.34
C CYS A 133 12.57 -0.46 10.54
N SER A 134 12.73 -0.90 11.79
CA SER A 134 12.37 -0.10 12.97
C SER A 134 13.11 1.23 13.14
N LYS A 135 14.25 1.44 12.47
CA LYS A 135 15.06 2.65 12.61
C LYS A 135 15.67 3.10 11.27
N GLY A 136 16.08 4.37 11.24
CA GLY A 136 16.81 4.96 10.11
C GLY A 136 15.98 5.17 8.85
N SER A 137 16.66 5.49 7.75
CA SER A 137 16.07 5.43 6.41
C SER A 137 16.00 3.97 5.97
N CYS A 138 14.84 3.51 5.52
CA CYS A 138 14.67 2.12 5.11
C CYS A 138 13.74 2.02 3.89
N PRO A 139 14.16 1.36 2.80
CA PRO A 139 13.27 0.99 1.71
C PRO A 139 12.05 0.25 2.24
N LEU A 140 10.91 0.39 1.57
CA LEU A 140 9.77 -0.46 1.83
C LEU A 140 10.05 -1.86 1.29
N PHE A 141 9.64 -2.88 2.03
CA PHE A 141 9.78 -4.28 1.64
C PHE A 141 8.58 -5.10 2.15
N LEU A 142 8.58 -6.40 1.88
CA LEU A 142 7.58 -7.33 2.39
C LEU A 142 8.14 -8.15 3.55
N THR A 143 7.35 -8.37 4.60
CA THR A 143 7.73 -9.25 5.72
C THR A 143 6.56 -10.11 6.20
N GLN A 144 6.87 -11.25 6.82
CA GLN A 144 5.90 -12.06 7.57
C GLN A 144 5.97 -11.81 9.08
N GLU A 145 6.84 -10.91 9.53
CA GLU A 145 7.16 -10.71 10.94
C GLU A 145 6.38 -9.55 11.58
N LEU A 146 5.06 -9.67 11.67
CA LEU A 146 4.22 -8.64 12.30
C LEU A 146 4.55 -8.47 13.79
N GLY A 147 4.59 -7.22 14.25
CA GLY A 147 4.78 -6.89 15.66
C GLY A 147 6.16 -7.26 16.24
N LYS A 148 7.13 -7.62 15.38
CA LYS A 148 8.51 -7.92 15.80
C LYS A 148 9.43 -6.69 15.60
N THR A 149 10.46 -6.84 14.78
CA THR A 149 11.53 -5.86 14.57
C THR A 149 11.23 -4.86 13.44
N HIS A 150 10.22 -5.13 12.63
CA HIS A 150 9.79 -4.33 11.50
C HIS A 150 8.47 -3.61 11.82
N ILE A 151 8.28 -2.42 11.26
CA ILE A 151 7.04 -1.67 11.39
C ILE A 151 6.15 -2.01 10.19
N THR A 152 4.93 -2.47 10.49
CA THR A 152 3.86 -2.79 9.51
C THR A 152 2.66 -1.86 9.64
N ASP A 153 2.61 -1.08 10.72
CA ASP A 153 1.52 -0.17 11.05
C ASP A 153 1.83 1.25 10.59
N PHE A 154 0.97 1.77 9.72
CA PHE A 154 1.12 3.10 9.13
C PHE A 154 -0.07 3.98 9.41
N GLU A 155 0.18 5.25 9.68
CA GLU A 155 -0.82 6.29 9.74
C GLU A 155 -0.99 6.92 8.35
N MET A 156 -2.24 7.20 7.98
CA MET A 156 -2.58 7.81 6.68
C MET A 156 -3.27 9.14 6.88
N THR A 157 -2.69 10.20 6.31
CA THR A 157 -3.28 11.55 6.33
C THR A 157 -3.82 11.90 4.96
N THR A 158 -5.04 12.44 4.89
CA THR A 158 -5.67 12.90 3.64
C THR A 158 -4.88 14.07 3.03
N VAL A 159 -4.67 14.01 1.72
CA VAL A 159 -4.19 15.14 0.92
C VAL A 159 -5.42 15.82 0.32
N HIS A 160 -5.53 17.14 0.55
CA HIS A 160 -6.63 17.99 0.05
C HIS A 160 -6.24 18.68 -1.25
#